data_AF-A0A3N5L3M8-F1
#
_entry.id   AF-A0A3N5L3M8-F1
#
_cell.length_a   1.000
_cell.length_b   1.000
_cell.length_c   1.000
_cell.angle_alpha   90.00
_cell.angle_beta   90.00
_cell.angle_gamma   90.00
#
_symmetry.space_group_name_H-M   'P 1'
#
loop_
_entity.id
_entity.type
_entity.pdbx_description
1 polymer ?
#
loop_
_entity_poly.entity_id
_entity_poly.type
_entity_poly.pdbx_seq_one_letter_code
_entity_poly.pdbx_strand_id
1 'polypeptide(L)'
;MSRNIFILFVFFISKNFFAQNDFDVITFFKSSNLCVDTNGHFEDVNCNYARIIYPKFLDSMYSDKINQFVSGLICSYLWGDYYSDFNKYSDDFFYKYKNNNPEYPIPFWWHDIKVDVNFSSNKIIVLSLSSYLYLGGAHGAGRFVTLNYDKIVQKILVLEDIFLPNFENKFNIILNDELNRELKINGFNKLNVEINFFDEQNYYYNDINKRFSLNDNSFTIYLDFYDNLHDTRVGAYVNEINIPYSLLKNIINPEYSFNY
;
A
#
# COMPACT_ATOMS: atom_id res chain seq x y z
N MET A 1 14.85 -67.00 11.52
CA MET A 1 15.00 -65.71 12.25
C MET A 1 15.17 -64.60 11.21
N SER A 2 14.07 -64.01 10.74
CA SER A 2 14.08 -62.85 9.84
C SER A 2 13.64 -61.62 10.62
N ARG A 3 14.55 -60.66 10.80
CA ARG A 3 14.30 -59.37 11.44
C ARG A 3 13.53 -58.47 10.46
N ASN A 4 12.26 -58.18 10.75
CA ASN A 4 11.52 -57.13 10.06
C ASN A 4 11.93 -55.77 10.65
N ILE A 5 12.54 -54.93 9.83
CA ILE A 5 12.83 -53.53 10.12
C ILE A 5 11.54 -52.74 9.83
N PHE A 6 10.93 -52.18 10.86
CA PHE A 6 9.85 -51.20 10.70
C PHE A 6 10.49 -49.82 10.46
N ILE A 7 10.37 -49.30 9.23
CA ILE A 7 10.70 -47.91 8.91
C ILE A 7 9.46 -47.08 9.28
N LEU A 8 9.58 -46.31 10.35
CA LEU A 8 8.56 -45.34 10.76
C LEU A 8 8.72 -44.07 9.91
N PHE A 9 7.84 -43.88 8.93
CA PHE A 9 7.74 -42.59 8.24
C PHE A 9 7.01 -41.60 9.15
N VAL A 10 7.76 -40.74 9.83
CA VAL A 10 7.22 -39.54 10.46
C VAL A 10 7.01 -38.52 9.35
N PHE A 11 5.78 -38.37 8.89
CA PHE A 11 5.39 -37.21 8.09
C PHE A 11 5.42 -35.99 9.01
N PHE A 12 6.45 -35.14 8.85
CA PHE A 12 6.32 -33.75 9.26
C PHE A 12 5.25 -33.13 8.36
N ILE A 13 4.03 -33.01 8.88
CA ILE A 13 3.10 -32.01 8.35
C ILE A 13 3.75 -30.68 8.73
N SER A 14 4.50 -30.08 7.81
CA SER A 14 4.72 -28.65 7.89
C SER A 14 3.33 -28.04 7.89
N LYS A 15 2.93 -27.44 9.01
CA LYS A 15 1.88 -26.43 8.98
C LYS A 15 2.44 -25.29 8.14
N ASN A 16 2.33 -25.42 6.82
CA ASN A 16 2.15 -24.25 6.00
C ASN A 16 0.87 -23.63 6.54
N PHE A 17 1.03 -22.61 7.37
CA PHE A 17 -0.03 -21.74 7.81
C PHE A 17 -0.46 -20.98 6.55
N PHE A 18 -1.17 -21.67 5.65
CA PHE A 18 -1.99 -21.01 4.66
C PHE A 18 -3.01 -20.24 5.50
N ALA A 19 -2.80 -18.93 5.62
CA ALA A 19 -3.86 -18.05 6.04
C ALA A 19 -5.07 -18.41 5.18
N GLN A 20 -6.14 -18.84 5.85
CA GLN A 20 -7.44 -18.99 5.25
C GLN A 20 -7.73 -17.66 4.51
N ASN A 21 -8.18 -17.71 3.25
CA ASN A 21 -8.48 -16.48 2.50
C ASN A 21 -9.64 -15.76 3.22
N ASP A 22 -9.31 -14.89 4.17
CA ASP A 22 -10.25 -14.12 4.99
C ASP A 22 -10.94 -13.00 4.18
N PHE A 23 -10.67 -12.93 2.88
CA PHE A 23 -11.26 -11.95 1.96
C PHE A 23 -11.35 -12.50 0.54
N ASP A 24 -12.38 -12.05 -0.17
CA ASP A 24 -12.46 -12.14 -1.62
C ASP A 24 -11.87 -10.89 -2.27
N VAL A 25 -11.34 -11.01 -3.49
CA VAL A 25 -10.97 -9.85 -4.30
C VAL A 25 -12.14 -9.49 -5.20
N ILE A 26 -12.63 -8.26 -5.06
CA ILE A 26 -13.75 -7.73 -5.83
C ILE A 26 -13.22 -6.75 -6.88
N THR A 27 -13.72 -6.89 -8.11
CA THR A 27 -13.47 -5.94 -9.19
C THR A 27 -14.77 -5.19 -9.50
N PHE A 28 -14.76 -3.89 -9.28
CA PHE A 28 -15.72 -2.96 -9.88
C PHE A 28 -15.13 -2.43 -11.18
N PHE A 29 -15.89 -2.51 -12.27
CA PHE A 29 -15.50 -2.01 -13.57
C PHE A 29 -16.68 -1.31 -14.24
N LYS A 30 -16.45 -0.11 -14.75
CA LYS A 30 -17.42 0.62 -15.57
C LYS A 30 -16.69 1.31 -16.71
N SER A 31 -17.29 1.33 -17.88
CA SER A 31 -16.78 2.02 -19.07
C SER A 31 -17.88 2.82 -19.77
N SER A 32 -17.51 3.88 -20.49
CA SER A 32 -18.46 4.69 -21.29
C SER A 32 -18.54 4.24 -22.75
N ASN A 33 -17.61 3.41 -23.20
CA ASN A 33 -17.62 2.73 -24.49
C ASN A 33 -17.41 1.20 -24.32
N LEU A 34 -17.54 0.46 -25.42
CA LEU A 34 -17.27 -0.98 -25.45
C LEU A 34 -15.77 -1.22 -25.20
N CYS A 35 -15.42 -1.39 -23.94
CA CYS A 35 -14.11 -1.85 -23.52
C CYS A 35 -14.18 -3.35 -23.31
N VAL A 36 -13.32 -4.10 -24.00
CA VAL A 36 -13.15 -5.54 -23.74
C VAL A 36 -11.95 -5.70 -22.83
N ASP A 37 -12.19 -6.14 -21.60
CA ASP A 37 -11.15 -6.57 -20.66
C ASP A 37 -10.84 -8.05 -20.91
N THR A 38 -9.71 -8.35 -21.58
CA THR A 38 -9.22 -9.73 -21.72
C THR A 38 -8.09 -9.96 -20.70
N ASN A 39 -8.46 -10.47 -19.53
CA ASN A 39 -7.53 -10.83 -18.45
C ASN A 39 -6.65 -9.67 -17.94
N GLY A 40 -7.22 -8.49 -17.76
CA GLY A 40 -6.52 -7.30 -17.25
C GLY A 40 -5.85 -6.46 -18.33
N HIS A 41 -5.97 -6.84 -19.60
CA HIS A 41 -5.48 -6.09 -20.75
C HIS A 41 -6.67 -5.63 -21.62
N PHE A 42 -6.74 -4.32 -21.87
CA PHE A 42 -7.72 -3.76 -22.79
C PHE A 42 -7.16 -3.85 -24.21
N GLU A 43 -7.80 -4.66 -25.06
CA GLU A 43 -7.41 -4.84 -26.47
C GLU A 43 -7.70 -3.59 -27.32
N ASP A 44 -8.55 -2.69 -26.83
CA ASP A 44 -8.95 -1.48 -27.54
C ASP A 44 -8.21 -0.24 -26.98
N VAL A 45 -7.46 0.42 -27.86
CA VAL A 45 -6.50 1.51 -27.53
C VAL A 45 -7.19 2.80 -27.07
N ASN A 46 -8.53 2.86 -27.09
CA ASN A 46 -9.33 4.05 -26.76
C ASN A 46 -10.40 3.76 -25.70
N CYS A 47 -10.06 3.04 -24.64
CA CYS A 47 -11.03 2.68 -23.59
C CYS A 47 -11.17 3.77 -22.51
N ASN A 48 -12.40 4.25 -22.32
CA ASN A 48 -12.76 5.13 -21.21
C ASN A 48 -13.32 4.32 -20.05
N TYR A 49 -12.58 4.21 -18.94
CA TYR A 49 -13.01 3.34 -17.84
C TYR A 49 -12.61 3.81 -16.43
N ALA A 50 -13.34 3.29 -15.45
CA ALA A 50 -12.96 3.32 -14.04
C ALA A 50 -12.95 1.87 -13.53
N ARG A 51 -11.82 1.44 -12.98
CA ARG A 51 -11.63 0.10 -12.42
C ARG A 51 -11.14 0.21 -10.99
N ILE A 52 -11.81 -0.50 -10.08
CA ILE A 52 -11.50 -0.51 -8.66
C ILE A 52 -11.43 -1.97 -8.22
N ILE A 53 -10.26 -2.40 -7.78
CA ILE A 53 -9.99 -3.76 -7.29
C ILE A 53 -9.73 -3.68 -5.80
N TYR A 54 -10.46 -4.42 -4.97
CA TYR A 54 -10.35 -4.27 -3.51
C TYR A 54 -10.73 -5.56 -2.76
N PRO A 55 -10.20 -5.76 -1.54
CA PRO A 55 -10.56 -6.90 -0.72
C PRO A 55 -11.93 -6.69 -0.08
N LYS A 56 -12.73 -7.75 -0.05
CA LYS A 56 -13.95 -7.86 0.74
C LYS A 56 -13.75 -8.95 1.78
N PHE A 57 -13.56 -8.54 3.03
CA PHE A 57 -13.34 -9.45 4.14
C PHE A 57 -14.61 -10.24 4.45
N LEU A 58 -14.43 -11.54 4.69
CA LEU A 58 -15.49 -12.53 4.90
C LEU A 58 -15.62 -12.87 6.39
N ASP A 59 -16.83 -13.25 6.81
CA ASP A 59 -17.13 -14.09 7.98
C ASP A 59 -16.27 -13.88 9.27
N SER A 60 -16.06 -12.62 9.67
CA SER A 60 -15.43 -12.28 10.96
C SER A 60 -16.26 -11.25 11.71
N MET A 61 -16.11 -11.19 13.04
CA MET A 61 -16.78 -10.18 13.88
C MET A 61 -16.41 -8.72 13.52
N TYR A 62 -15.36 -8.52 12.72
CA TYR A 62 -14.87 -7.21 12.30
C TYR A 62 -15.11 -6.92 10.81
N SER A 63 -15.57 -7.90 10.02
CA SER A 63 -15.58 -7.80 8.56
C SER A 63 -16.41 -6.61 8.05
N ASP A 64 -17.58 -6.33 8.63
CA ASP A 64 -18.39 -5.18 8.22
C ASP A 64 -17.66 -3.85 8.42
N LYS A 65 -16.99 -3.68 9.57
CA LYS A 65 -16.24 -2.46 9.87
C LYS A 65 -15.01 -2.32 8.99
N ILE A 66 -14.31 -3.42 8.73
CA ILE A 66 -13.15 -3.43 7.83
C ILE A 66 -13.60 -3.11 6.40
N ASN A 67 -14.70 -3.70 5.93
CA ASN A 67 -15.23 -3.44 4.59
C ASN A 67 -15.74 -2.00 4.44
N GLN A 68 -16.37 -1.43 5.47
CA GLN A 68 -16.72 0.00 5.51
C GLN A 68 -15.47 0.89 5.47
N PHE A 69 -14.44 0.53 6.22
CA PHE A 69 -13.16 1.22 6.20
C PHE A 69 -12.49 1.18 4.82
N VAL A 70 -12.38 -0.01 4.20
CA VAL A 70 -11.81 -0.18 2.85
C VAL A 70 -12.59 0.65 1.82
N SER A 71 -13.93 0.64 1.88
CA SER A 71 -14.77 1.43 0.98
C SER A 71 -14.56 2.93 1.19
N GLY A 72 -14.57 3.39 2.45
CA GLY A 72 -14.34 4.79 2.79
C GLY A 72 -12.94 5.28 2.41
N LEU A 73 -11.93 4.41 2.57
CA LEU A 73 -10.59 4.63 2.08
C LEU A 73 -10.59 4.87 0.57
N ILE A 74 -11.10 3.93 -0.23
CA ILE A 74 -11.14 4.06 -1.69
C ILE A 74 -11.83 5.38 -2.07
N CYS A 75 -12.99 5.65 -1.46
CA CYS A 75 -13.75 6.87 -1.71
C CYS A 75 -12.96 8.16 -1.42
N SER A 76 -12.05 8.15 -0.44
CA SER A 76 -11.21 9.31 -0.11
C SER A 76 -10.08 9.56 -1.12
N TYR A 77 -9.75 8.58 -1.97
CA TYR A 77 -8.73 8.68 -3.02
C TYR A 77 -9.31 8.75 -4.43
N LEU A 78 -10.64 8.81 -4.57
CA LEU A 78 -11.28 9.08 -5.85
C LEU A 78 -10.93 10.49 -6.34
N TRP A 79 -10.81 10.64 -7.66
CA TRP A 79 -10.53 11.95 -8.25
C TRP A 79 -11.78 12.82 -8.29
N GLY A 80 -11.67 14.06 -7.82
CA GLY A 80 -12.77 15.03 -7.83
C GLY A 80 -13.39 15.21 -6.45
N ASP A 81 -14.73 15.21 -6.42
CA ASP A 81 -15.48 15.41 -5.19
C ASP A 81 -15.45 14.17 -4.28
N TYR A 82 -16.03 14.27 -3.08
CA TYR A 82 -16.27 13.08 -2.27
C TYR A 82 -17.45 12.28 -2.83
N TYR A 83 -17.23 11.00 -3.12
CA TYR A 83 -18.28 10.08 -3.56
C TYR A 83 -18.51 9.00 -2.51
N SER A 84 -19.78 8.67 -2.26
CA SER A 84 -20.15 7.59 -1.34
C SER A 84 -20.29 6.23 -2.01
N ASP A 85 -20.25 6.16 -3.34
CA ASP A 85 -20.32 4.93 -4.11
C ASP A 85 -19.59 5.05 -5.45
N PHE A 86 -19.09 3.92 -5.93
CA PHE A 86 -18.27 3.84 -7.15
C PHE A 86 -19.07 4.14 -8.43
N ASN A 87 -20.38 3.89 -8.43
CA ASN A 87 -21.21 4.15 -9.60
C ASN A 87 -21.33 5.66 -9.87
N LYS A 88 -21.65 6.44 -8.84
CA LYS A 88 -21.73 7.91 -8.92
C LYS A 88 -20.39 8.51 -9.33
N TYR A 89 -19.30 8.01 -8.76
CA TYR A 89 -17.96 8.42 -9.16
C TYR A 89 -17.73 8.21 -10.65
N SER A 90 -17.98 7.00 -11.15
CA SER A 90 -17.76 6.69 -12.56
C SER A 90 -18.69 7.49 -13.49
N ASP A 91 -19.95 7.71 -13.11
CA ASP A 91 -20.88 8.54 -13.89
C ASP A 91 -20.39 9.98 -14.02
N ASP A 92 -19.93 10.58 -12.92
CA ASP A 92 -19.36 11.93 -12.93
C ASP A 92 -18.02 11.98 -13.69
N PHE A 93 -17.17 10.96 -13.54
CA PHE A 93 -15.92 10.82 -14.30
C PHE A 93 -16.17 10.85 -15.82
N PHE A 94 -17.16 10.09 -16.30
CA PHE A 94 -17.52 10.09 -17.73
C PHE A 94 -18.23 11.36 -18.17
N TYR A 95 -19.03 11.96 -17.30
CA TYR A 95 -19.63 13.28 -17.55
C TYR A 95 -18.54 14.34 -17.74
N LYS A 96 -17.52 14.37 -16.86
CA LYS A 96 -16.38 15.29 -16.95
C LYS A 96 -15.56 15.04 -18.21
N TYR A 97 -15.30 13.78 -18.58
CA TYR A 97 -14.64 13.44 -19.85
C TYR A 97 -15.41 14.00 -21.06
N LYS A 98 -16.73 13.73 -21.14
CA LYS A 98 -17.56 14.15 -22.28
C LYS A 98 -17.67 15.67 -22.43
N ASN A 99 -17.66 16.40 -21.31
CA ASN A 99 -17.75 17.86 -21.29
C ASN A 99 -16.38 18.55 -21.27
N ASN A 100 -15.29 17.77 -21.26
CA ASN A 100 -13.97 18.31 -21.44
C ASN A 100 -13.82 18.75 -22.90
N ASN A 101 -13.56 20.03 -23.13
CA ASN A 101 -13.31 20.60 -24.45
C ASN A 101 -11.82 21.02 -24.57
N PRO A 102 -10.88 20.06 -24.57
CA PRO A 102 -9.47 20.39 -24.67
C PRO A 102 -9.16 20.94 -26.07
N GLU A 103 -8.19 21.84 -26.14
CA GLU A 103 -7.64 22.34 -27.41
C GLU A 103 -7.12 21.19 -28.32
N TYR A 104 -6.66 20.10 -27.70
CA TYR A 104 -6.28 18.86 -28.34
C TYR A 104 -7.14 17.69 -27.84
N PRO A 105 -7.97 17.05 -28.71
CA PRO A 105 -8.84 15.95 -28.31
C PRO A 105 -8.04 14.77 -27.73
N ILE A 106 -8.34 14.42 -26.49
CA ILE A 106 -7.78 13.23 -25.83
C ILE A 106 -8.75 12.07 -26.07
N PRO A 107 -8.31 10.96 -26.69
CA PRO A 107 -9.23 9.91 -27.10
C PRO A 107 -9.81 9.11 -25.95
N PHE A 108 -9.17 9.09 -24.77
CA PHE A 108 -9.64 8.31 -23.63
C PHE A 108 -9.11 8.80 -22.27
N TRP A 109 -9.90 8.60 -21.23
CA TRP A 109 -9.56 8.77 -19.82
C TRP A 109 -9.72 7.45 -19.08
N TRP A 110 -8.85 7.17 -18.12
CA TRP A 110 -9.05 6.02 -17.24
C TRP A 110 -8.56 6.27 -15.82
N HIS A 111 -9.16 5.54 -14.87
CA HIS A 111 -8.73 5.51 -13.49
C HIS A 111 -8.68 4.07 -12.99
N ASP A 112 -7.48 3.62 -12.64
CA ASP A 112 -7.27 2.38 -11.90
C ASP A 112 -7.07 2.67 -10.43
N ILE A 113 -7.77 1.93 -9.57
CA ILE A 113 -7.52 1.90 -8.13
C ILE A 113 -7.42 0.45 -7.71
N LYS A 114 -6.40 0.12 -6.93
CA LYS A 114 -6.21 -1.20 -6.37
C LYS A 114 -5.88 -1.09 -4.89
N VAL A 115 -6.61 -1.84 -4.08
CA VAL A 115 -6.30 -2.08 -2.67
C VAL A 115 -5.80 -3.51 -2.52
N ASP A 116 -4.59 -3.66 -1.99
CA ASP A 116 -3.98 -4.95 -1.69
C ASP A 116 -3.89 -5.16 -0.16
N VAL A 117 -4.07 -6.41 0.27
CA VAL A 117 -3.80 -6.82 1.65
C VAL A 117 -2.35 -7.30 1.72
N ASN A 118 -1.47 -6.45 2.27
CA ASN A 118 -0.03 -6.74 2.35
C ASN A 118 0.30 -7.66 3.53
N PHE A 119 -0.47 -7.54 4.62
CA PHE A 119 -0.31 -8.34 5.82
C PHE A 119 -1.65 -8.43 6.57
N SER A 120 -1.92 -9.58 7.16
CA SER A 120 -3.09 -9.80 8.02
C SER A 120 -2.73 -10.76 9.14
N SER A 121 -2.91 -10.30 10.38
CA SER A 121 -2.79 -11.10 11.60
C SER A 121 -4.05 -10.99 12.42
N ASN A 122 -4.12 -11.61 13.60
CA ASN A 122 -5.28 -11.46 14.50
C ASN A 122 -5.48 -10.03 15.01
N LYS A 123 -4.43 -9.20 15.04
CA LYS A 123 -4.50 -7.81 15.55
C LYS A 123 -4.48 -6.78 14.42
N ILE A 124 -3.65 -6.96 13.40
CA ILE A 124 -3.40 -5.92 12.39
C ILE A 124 -3.81 -6.41 11.00
N ILE A 125 -4.39 -5.49 10.22
CA ILE A 125 -4.46 -5.60 8.76
C ILE A 125 -3.62 -4.46 8.19
N VAL A 126 -2.74 -4.78 7.25
CA VAL A 126 -2.03 -3.77 6.46
C VAL A 126 -2.54 -3.79 5.05
N LEU A 127 -2.97 -2.61 4.59
CA LEU A 127 -3.44 -2.38 3.24
C LEU A 127 -2.48 -1.45 2.51
N SER A 128 -2.32 -1.63 1.21
CA SER A 128 -1.84 -0.59 0.31
C SER A 128 -2.95 -0.20 -0.64
N LEU A 129 -3.02 1.09 -0.97
CA LEU A 129 -3.84 1.61 -2.05
C LEU A 129 -2.89 2.19 -3.09
N SER A 130 -2.99 1.69 -4.31
CA SER A 130 -2.40 2.29 -5.51
C SER A 130 -3.52 2.86 -6.38
N SER A 131 -3.32 4.06 -6.89
CA SER A 131 -4.23 4.74 -7.81
C SER A 131 -3.43 5.30 -8.98
N TYR A 132 -3.94 5.12 -10.19
CA TYR A 132 -3.36 5.73 -11.39
C TYR A 132 -4.47 6.34 -12.23
N LEU A 133 -4.43 7.66 -12.35
CA LEU A 133 -5.40 8.45 -13.09
C LEU A 133 -4.77 8.99 -14.36
N TYR A 134 -5.36 8.68 -15.50
CA TYR A 134 -5.00 9.25 -16.79
C TYR A 134 -6.15 10.08 -17.35
N LEU A 135 -5.93 11.40 -17.44
CA LEU A 135 -6.88 12.35 -18.03
C LEU A 135 -6.37 12.89 -19.38
N GLY A 136 -5.46 12.16 -20.04
CA GLY A 136 -4.74 12.62 -21.23
C GLY A 136 -3.38 13.27 -20.95
N GLY A 137 -2.59 13.48 -22.01
CA GLY A 137 -1.23 14.02 -21.93
C GLY A 137 -0.14 12.94 -21.99
N ALA A 138 1.10 13.31 -21.61
CA ALA A 138 2.27 12.43 -21.73
C ALA A 138 2.29 11.30 -20.70
N HIS A 139 1.71 11.51 -19.51
CA HIS A 139 1.63 10.52 -18.44
C HIS A 139 0.40 10.76 -17.55
N GLY A 140 -0.01 9.75 -16.79
CA GLY A 140 -1.02 9.89 -15.74
C GLY A 140 -0.42 10.38 -14.42
N ALA A 141 -1.28 10.43 -13.40
CA ALA A 141 -0.93 10.75 -12.03
C ALA A 141 -1.09 9.50 -11.16
N GLY A 142 0.03 9.01 -10.62
CA GLY A 142 0.05 7.92 -9.67
C GLY A 142 -0.10 8.42 -8.23
N ARG A 143 -0.71 7.61 -7.38
CA ARG A 143 -0.69 7.76 -5.92
C ARG A 143 -0.51 6.40 -5.28
N PHE A 144 0.28 6.37 -4.22
CA PHE A 144 0.47 5.19 -3.38
C PHE A 144 0.42 5.58 -1.91
N VAL A 145 -0.38 4.84 -1.14
CA VAL A 145 -0.45 4.96 0.32
C VAL A 145 -0.56 3.58 0.96
N THR A 146 -0.10 3.48 2.19
CA THR A 146 -0.27 2.31 3.05
C THR A 146 -0.99 2.68 4.33
N LEU A 147 -1.69 1.70 4.89
CA LEU A 147 -2.49 1.85 6.09
C LEU A 147 -2.31 0.64 6.97
N ASN A 148 -2.13 0.90 8.25
CA ASN A 148 -1.97 -0.13 9.27
C ASN A 148 -3.19 -0.02 10.19
N TYR A 149 -4.10 -0.98 10.10
CA TYR A 149 -5.35 -0.96 10.84
C TYR A 149 -5.31 -1.96 11.99
N ASP A 150 -5.44 -1.48 13.22
CA ASP A 150 -5.60 -2.32 14.39
C ASP A 150 -7.08 -2.72 14.54
N LYS A 151 -7.36 -4.02 14.43
CA LYS A 151 -8.71 -4.60 14.50
C LYS A 151 -9.32 -4.55 15.89
N ILE A 152 -8.49 -4.55 16.94
CA ILE A 152 -8.92 -4.58 18.34
C ILE A 152 -9.43 -3.20 18.74
N VAL A 153 -8.60 -2.17 18.54
CA VAL A 153 -8.96 -0.78 18.88
C VAL A 153 -9.68 -0.05 17.74
N GLN A 154 -9.80 -0.67 16.57
CA GLN A 154 -10.49 -0.15 15.38
C GLN A 154 -9.96 1.21 14.92
N LYS A 155 -8.64 1.29 14.81
CA LYS A 155 -7.91 2.54 14.54
C LYS A 155 -6.87 2.34 13.44
N ILE A 156 -6.74 3.34 12.56
CA ILE A 156 -5.57 3.49 11.69
C ILE A 156 -4.41 3.95 12.57
N LEU A 157 -3.36 3.15 12.62
CA LEU A 157 -2.15 3.45 13.37
C LEU A 157 -1.34 4.52 12.65
N VAL A 158 -0.89 5.50 13.42
CA VAL A 158 0.16 6.46 13.05
C VAL A 158 1.46 6.12 13.78
N LEU A 159 2.57 6.78 13.44
CA LEU A 159 3.87 6.53 14.05
C LEU A 159 3.81 6.67 15.58
N GLU A 160 3.07 7.64 16.12
CA GLU A 160 2.92 7.86 17.56
C GLU A 160 2.16 6.73 18.28
N ASP A 161 1.37 5.95 17.57
CA ASP A 161 0.72 4.77 18.15
C ASP A 161 1.71 3.61 18.28
N ILE A 162 2.72 3.57 17.41
CA ILE A 162 3.64 2.44 17.23
C ILE A 162 4.93 2.66 18.01
N PHE A 163 5.40 3.90 18.09
CA PHE A 163 6.66 4.24 18.73
C PHE A 163 6.45 4.86 20.13
N LEU A 164 7.44 4.66 20.99
CA LEU A 164 7.53 5.29 22.30
C LEU A 164 7.74 6.80 22.15
N PRO A 165 7.36 7.63 23.15
CA PRO A 165 7.56 9.08 23.07
C PRO A 165 9.03 9.49 22.81
N ASN A 166 9.23 10.54 22.01
CA ASN A 166 10.55 11.06 21.62
C ASN A 166 11.39 10.10 20.74
N PHE A 167 10.73 9.29 19.91
CA PHE A 167 11.39 8.34 19.01
C PHE A 167 12.10 9.01 17.82
N GLU A 168 11.66 10.21 17.43
CA GLU A 168 11.90 10.88 16.15
C GLU A 168 13.40 10.95 15.83
N ASN A 169 14.22 11.44 16.77
CA ASN A 169 15.66 11.55 16.56
C ASN A 169 16.35 10.20 16.33
N LYS A 170 16.00 9.19 17.14
CA LYS A 170 16.58 7.85 17.03
C LYS A 170 16.10 7.15 15.75
N PHE A 171 14.83 7.32 15.43
CA PHE A 171 14.24 6.73 14.25
C PHE A 171 14.76 7.38 12.96
N ASN A 172 14.99 8.70 12.96
CA ASN A 172 15.63 9.40 11.86
C ASN A 172 17.04 8.85 11.56
N ILE A 173 17.83 8.59 12.60
CA ILE A 173 19.17 7.99 12.46
C ILE A 173 19.05 6.60 11.81
N ILE A 174 18.17 5.74 12.35
CA ILE A 174 17.95 4.38 11.82
C ILE A 174 17.50 4.42 10.35
N LEU A 175 16.56 5.31 10.01
CA LEU A 175 16.08 5.47 8.64
C LEU A 175 17.19 5.87 7.66
N ASN A 176 18.05 6.81 8.05
CA ASN A 176 19.18 7.23 7.21
C ASN A 176 20.22 6.13 7.05
N ASP A 177 20.52 5.40 8.13
CA ASP A 177 21.46 4.28 8.07
C ASP A 177 20.95 3.18 7.12
N GLU A 178 19.68 2.80 7.25
CA GLU A 178 19.07 1.79 6.39
C GLU A 178 18.89 2.28 4.94
N LEU A 179 18.53 3.54 4.71
CA LEU A 179 18.49 4.13 3.37
C LEU A 179 19.87 4.07 2.68
N ASN A 180 20.92 4.46 3.38
CA ASN A 180 22.28 4.41 2.82
C ASN A 180 22.77 2.98 2.63
N ARG A 181 22.30 2.02 3.45
CA ARG A 181 22.55 0.59 3.23
C ARG A 181 21.88 0.11 1.94
N GLU A 182 20.61 0.43 1.73
CA GLU A 182 19.87 0.07 0.52
C GLU A 182 20.47 0.71 -0.75
N LEU A 183 20.87 1.98 -0.68
CA LEU A 183 21.56 2.65 -1.80
C LEU A 183 22.85 1.92 -2.20
N LYS A 184 23.66 1.47 -1.23
CA LYS A 184 24.89 0.71 -1.50
C LYS A 184 24.57 -0.65 -2.14
N ILE A 185 23.55 -1.36 -1.66
CA ILE A 185 23.10 -2.63 -2.23
C ILE A 185 22.67 -2.44 -3.70
N ASN A 186 21.97 -1.35 -4.00
CA ASN A 186 21.54 -1.00 -5.36
C ASN A 186 22.65 -0.42 -6.24
N GLY A 187 23.92 -0.46 -5.79
CA GLY A 187 25.09 -0.07 -6.59
C GLY A 187 25.49 1.40 -6.48
N PHE A 188 24.80 2.19 -5.66
CA PHE A 188 25.04 3.62 -5.47
C PHE A 188 26.06 3.91 -4.36
N ASN A 189 27.17 3.18 -4.35
CA ASN A 189 28.18 3.19 -3.29
C ASN A 189 28.85 4.55 -3.00
N LYS A 190 28.71 5.52 -3.92
CA LYS A 190 29.27 6.87 -3.79
C LYS A 190 28.26 7.89 -3.27
N LEU A 191 26.98 7.53 -3.17
CA LEU A 191 25.95 8.38 -2.59
C LEU A 191 25.94 8.18 -1.07
N ASN A 192 25.85 9.29 -0.35
CA ASN A 192 25.54 9.32 1.07
C ASN A 192 24.47 10.40 1.25
N VAL A 193 23.30 9.99 1.72
CA VAL A 193 22.12 10.83 1.82
C VAL A 193 21.79 11.01 3.29
N GLU A 194 21.49 12.24 3.68
CA GLU A 194 20.99 12.57 5.01
C GLU A 194 19.68 13.34 4.86
N ILE A 195 18.60 12.76 5.36
CA ILE A 195 17.23 13.30 5.32
C ILE A 195 16.79 13.50 6.76
N ASN A 196 16.28 14.68 7.08
CA ASN A 196 15.54 14.87 8.32
C ASN A 196 14.05 14.65 8.05
N PHE A 197 13.59 13.43 8.34
CA PHE A 197 12.19 13.01 8.18
C PHE A 197 11.24 13.66 9.19
N PHE A 198 11.78 14.28 10.25
CA PHE A 198 11.05 14.89 11.36
C PHE A 198 11.49 16.34 11.56
N ASP A 199 11.62 17.09 10.46
CA ASP A 199 12.00 18.49 10.51
C ASP A 199 10.99 19.36 11.28
N GLU A 200 11.40 20.57 11.67
CA GLU A 200 10.56 21.48 12.47
C GLU A 200 9.24 21.86 11.78
N GLN A 201 9.18 21.70 10.44
CA GLN A 201 8.00 22.00 9.63
C GLN A 201 7.10 20.77 9.44
N ASN A 202 7.51 19.60 9.94
CA ASN A 202 6.83 18.31 9.77
C ASN A 202 6.51 18.00 8.31
N TYR A 203 7.36 18.44 7.39
CA TYR A 203 7.08 18.39 5.96
C TYR A 203 6.84 16.95 5.49
N TYR A 204 7.69 16.02 5.95
CA TYR A 204 7.60 14.60 5.62
C TYR A 204 6.73 13.79 6.58
N TYR A 205 6.41 14.35 7.75
CA TYR A 205 5.80 13.60 8.84
C TYR A 205 4.44 12.99 8.46
N ASN A 206 3.61 13.79 7.79
CA ASN A 206 2.29 13.37 7.33
C ASN A 206 2.37 12.33 6.22
N ASP A 207 3.41 12.38 5.40
CA ASP A 207 3.61 11.45 4.29
C ASP A 207 4.10 10.10 4.79
N ILE A 208 5.05 10.10 5.74
CA ILE A 208 5.54 8.86 6.37
C ILE A 208 4.39 8.14 7.06
N ASN A 209 3.51 8.87 7.77
CA ASN A 209 2.32 8.32 8.40
C ASN A 209 1.34 7.63 7.45
N LYS A 210 1.45 7.86 6.13
CA LYS A 210 0.65 7.22 5.08
C LYS A 210 1.48 6.27 4.22
N ARG A 211 2.72 5.99 4.61
CA ARG A 211 3.71 5.26 3.79
C ARG A 211 4.61 4.37 4.62
N PHE A 212 4.05 3.77 5.66
CA PHE A 212 4.70 2.67 6.34
C PHE A 212 3.84 1.42 6.37
N SER A 213 4.46 0.25 6.44
CA SER A 213 3.77 -1.02 6.70
C SER A 213 4.42 -1.76 7.86
N LEU A 214 3.56 -2.40 8.65
CA LEU A 214 3.96 -3.39 9.65
C LEU A 214 3.80 -4.79 9.06
N ASN A 215 4.85 -5.59 9.05
CA ASN A 215 4.75 -7.02 8.76
C ASN A 215 5.44 -7.82 9.87
N ASP A 216 5.45 -9.16 9.75
CA ASP A 216 6.03 -10.03 10.77
C ASP A 216 7.53 -9.82 10.99
N ASN A 217 8.26 -9.31 10.01
CA ASN A 217 9.73 -9.31 10.03
C ASN A 217 10.32 -7.90 10.17
N SER A 218 9.58 -6.89 9.71
CA SER A 218 10.11 -5.55 9.53
C SER A 218 9.01 -4.50 9.60
N PHE A 219 9.47 -3.30 9.93
CA PHE A 219 8.80 -2.05 9.67
C PHE A 219 9.32 -1.50 8.33
N THR A 220 8.45 -1.29 7.36
CA THR A 220 8.85 -0.81 6.03
C THR A 220 8.37 0.61 5.81
N ILE A 221 9.23 1.51 5.32
CA ILE A 221 8.86 2.81 4.76
C ILE A 221 8.84 2.73 3.24
N TYR A 222 7.83 3.29 2.61
CA TYR A 222 7.74 3.45 1.15
C TYR A 222 8.13 4.88 0.76
N LEU A 223 9.05 4.98 -0.19
CA LEU A 223 9.48 6.23 -0.80
C LEU A 223 8.81 6.35 -2.17
N ASP A 224 8.24 7.51 -2.48
CA ASP A 224 7.67 7.79 -3.79
C ASP A 224 8.67 8.56 -4.65
N PHE A 225 8.69 8.23 -5.93
CA PHE A 225 9.50 8.84 -6.99
C PHE A 225 9.12 10.32 -7.23
N TYR A 226 7.87 10.69 -6.91
CA TYR A 226 7.31 12.00 -7.22
C TYR A 226 7.08 12.90 -6.00
N ASP A 227 7.29 12.41 -4.78
CA ASP A 227 7.17 13.28 -3.61
C ASP A 227 8.45 14.01 -3.30
N ASN A 228 8.23 15.18 -2.71
CA ASN A 228 9.17 16.24 -2.41
C ASN A 228 10.27 15.86 -1.39
N LEU A 229 10.53 14.58 -1.16
CA LEU A 229 11.82 14.12 -0.65
C LEU A 229 12.85 14.66 -1.64
N HIS A 230 13.58 15.67 -1.20
CA HIS A 230 14.35 16.65 -1.98
C HIS A 230 15.42 16.09 -2.94
N ASP A 231 15.44 14.79 -3.16
CA ASP A 231 16.24 14.14 -4.17
C ASP A 231 15.41 13.09 -4.92
N THR A 232 14.77 13.51 -6.02
CA THR A 232 14.12 12.63 -7.01
C THR A 232 15.06 11.54 -7.56
N ARG A 233 16.38 11.63 -7.29
CA ARG A 233 17.33 10.54 -7.56
C ARG A 233 17.15 9.39 -6.57
N VAL A 234 16.90 9.64 -5.29
CA VAL A 234 16.82 8.58 -4.26
C VAL A 234 15.58 7.73 -4.44
N GLY A 235 14.40 8.34 -4.59
CA GLY A 235 13.15 7.64 -4.90
C GLY A 235 13.16 6.93 -6.27
N ALA A 236 14.13 7.23 -7.13
CA ALA A 236 14.37 6.49 -8.37
C ALA A 236 15.20 5.21 -8.19
N TYR A 237 15.89 5.09 -7.06
CA TYR A 237 16.87 4.04 -6.78
C TYR A 237 16.47 3.15 -5.63
N VAL A 238 15.66 3.66 -4.69
CA VAL A 238 15.14 2.95 -3.52
C VAL A 238 13.69 3.39 -3.33
N ASN A 239 12.76 2.44 -3.48
CA ASN A 239 11.33 2.68 -3.30
C ASN A 239 10.86 2.25 -1.90
N GLU A 240 11.67 1.47 -1.19
CA GLU A 240 11.32 0.87 0.10
C GLU A 240 12.55 0.83 1.01
N ILE A 241 12.38 1.19 2.28
CA ILE A 241 13.37 1.01 3.34
C ILE A 241 12.80 -0.02 4.32
N ASN A 242 13.40 -1.21 4.35
CA ASN A 242 13.00 -2.28 5.27
C ASN A 242 13.84 -2.23 6.54
N ILE A 243 13.20 -2.03 7.69
CA ILE A 243 13.85 -1.88 9.00
C ILE A 243 13.50 -3.09 9.87
N PRO A 244 14.47 -3.97 10.19
CA PRO A 244 14.25 -5.07 11.12
C PRO A 244 13.84 -4.55 12.51
N TYR A 245 12.86 -5.20 13.15
CA TYR A 245 12.42 -4.80 14.51
C TYR A 245 13.53 -4.85 15.56
N SER A 246 14.58 -5.63 15.33
CA SER A 246 15.76 -5.66 16.21
C SER A 246 16.45 -4.30 16.32
N LEU A 247 16.42 -3.48 15.26
CA LEU A 247 16.94 -2.10 15.27
C LEU A 247 15.98 -1.14 16.02
N LEU A 248 14.69 -1.46 16.06
CA LEU A 248 13.65 -0.63 16.68
C LEU A 248 13.38 -0.98 18.14
N LYS A 249 14.01 -2.02 18.69
CA LYS A 249 13.69 -2.62 20.01
C LYS A 249 13.56 -1.63 21.17
N ASN A 250 14.33 -0.54 21.16
CA ASN A 250 14.35 0.45 22.25
C ASN A 250 13.46 1.68 22.00
N ILE A 251 12.78 1.74 20.87
CA ILE A 251 11.94 2.87 20.46
C ILE A 251 10.55 2.46 20.02
N ILE A 252 10.31 1.20 19.65
CA ILE A 252 8.98 0.70 19.30
C ILE A 252 8.22 0.24 20.54
N ASN A 253 6.90 0.44 20.54
CA ASN A 253 6.00 -0.17 21.49
C ASN A 253 5.99 -1.70 21.27
N PRO A 254 6.29 -2.53 22.29
CA PRO A 254 6.33 -3.99 22.16
C PRO A 254 5.01 -4.61 21.65
N GLU A 255 3.89 -3.93 21.82
CA GLU A 255 2.59 -4.35 21.26
C GLU A 255 2.52 -4.37 19.73
N TYR A 256 3.46 -3.70 19.06
CA TYR A 256 3.56 -3.54 17.61
C TYR A 256 4.90 -4.03 17.05
N SER A 257 5.73 -4.71 17.87
CA SER A 257 6.91 -5.44 17.38
C SER A 257 6.57 -6.91 17.18
N PHE A 258 6.55 -7.35 15.93
CA PHE A 258 6.33 -8.74 15.58
C PHE A 258 7.72 -9.43 15.54
N ASN A 259 7.90 -10.46 16.38
CA ASN A 259 9.15 -11.17 16.64
C ASN A 259 10.18 -10.47 17.55
N TYR A 260 10.48 -11.15 18.67
CA TYR A 260 11.74 -11.06 19.42
C TYR A 260 12.41 -12.42 19.42
#